data_AF-A0A7J3X039-F1
#
_entry.id   AF-A0A7J3X039-F1
#
_cell.length_a   1.000
_cell.length_b   1.000
_cell.length_c   1.000
_cell.angle_alpha   90.00
_cell.angle_beta   90.00
_cell.angle_gamma   90.00
#
_symmetry.space_group_name_H-M   'P 1'
#
loop_
_entity.id
_entity.type
_entity.pdbx_description
1 polymer ?
#
loop_
_entity_poly.entity_id
_entity_poly.type
_entity_poly.pdbx_seq_one_letter_code
_entity_poly.pdbx_strand_id
1 'polypeptide(L)'
;MLDDATVLSKLNGEKFDLIVTDPPYRDDVAYAELSDFYYVWLKRVLSDVVDVGGVLVRRPRFIPEAFFDEFGNEVEVQWKRFTVREVSEVEGRANAFGSVAVGGKSVAVGSFDYFKHLLSESFKVMASRLSDDGVLVTYYAHTSPDAWEALLEASWLNAGLRVSVAHALATESPQRVTARGATSLDMSIVVVWKKGVSGEALADEVYAKAVEACSEVADRYRRAGYSGVNLFVAVLGCTLSQFTQYRRIVGVKSLGELVEKYVYPATAATIARSLAGAEARLSPVSEFYLLAKVLVDRGRRLRRRLDRTSAVILAIGTRAELNQLTTLRVVERADGDLTLMEPAHTRDARTSIEELLRERNLNPQVTMFGSAVDVLHVLEYLALIMRSDELKKRVDELKSRNAALVSEAIDLAKVLATTLPEEDIEMNLARRILDSLGIRIGGLFEFTGR
;
A
#
# COMPACT_ATOMS: atom_id res chain seq x y z
N MET A 1 -18.51 -17.14 24.47
CA MET A 1 -17.40 -17.04 23.49
C MET A 1 -17.17 -18.41 22.88
N LEU A 2 -17.19 -18.54 21.54
CA LEU A 2 -17.02 -19.84 20.88
C LEU A 2 -15.59 -20.36 21.07
N ASP A 3 -14.55 -19.61 20.71
CA ASP A 3 -13.17 -19.98 21.01
C ASP A 3 -12.18 -18.82 20.74
N ASP A 4 -10.90 -19.07 20.97
CA ASP A 4 -9.77 -18.24 20.52
C ASP A 4 -9.44 -18.49 19.03
N ALA A 5 -9.03 -17.45 18.30
CA ALA A 5 -8.74 -17.51 16.86
C ALA A 5 -7.56 -18.44 16.49
N THR A 6 -6.64 -18.68 17.44
CA THR A 6 -5.53 -19.62 17.29
C THR A 6 -5.91 -21.07 17.63
N VAL A 7 -7.17 -21.32 18.05
CA VAL A 7 -7.62 -22.63 18.54
C VAL A 7 -8.84 -23.15 17.78
N LEU A 8 -9.95 -22.42 17.80
CA LEU A 8 -11.25 -22.82 17.19
C LEU A 8 -11.59 -24.32 17.38
N SER A 9 -11.34 -24.85 18.58
CA SER A 9 -11.56 -26.25 18.98
C SER A 9 -13.05 -26.58 19.10
N LYS A 10 -13.87 -25.63 19.55
CA LYS A 10 -15.33 -25.85 19.72
C LYS A 10 -16.11 -26.01 18.41
N LEU A 11 -15.47 -25.82 17.26
CA LEU A 11 -16.06 -26.05 15.94
C LEU A 11 -16.01 -27.53 15.49
N ASN A 12 -15.52 -28.47 16.31
CA ASN A 12 -15.61 -29.92 16.10
C ASN A 12 -15.17 -30.44 14.70
N GLY A 13 -14.23 -29.76 14.03
CA GLY A 13 -13.78 -30.18 12.70
C GLY A 13 -14.59 -29.63 11.52
N GLU A 14 -15.62 -28.84 11.78
CA GLU A 14 -16.48 -28.23 10.76
C GLU A 14 -15.65 -27.44 9.74
N LYS A 15 -16.08 -27.51 8.48
CA LYS A 15 -15.47 -26.82 7.35
C LYS A 15 -16.43 -25.75 6.84
N PHE A 16 -15.88 -24.61 6.45
CA PHE A 16 -16.63 -23.46 5.98
C PHE A 16 -16.22 -23.09 4.55
N ASP A 17 -17.20 -22.75 3.72
CA ASP A 17 -16.95 -22.25 2.36
C ASP A 17 -16.55 -20.77 2.34
N LEU A 18 -16.91 -20.03 3.38
CA LEU A 18 -16.58 -18.63 3.55
C LEU A 18 -16.19 -18.36 5.00
N ILE A 19 -14.99 -17.80 5.19
CA ILE A 19 -14.57 -17.22 6.46
C ILE A 19 -14.32 -15.73 6.19
N VAL A 20 -14.98 -14.85 6.94
CA VAL A 20 -14.77 -13.40 6.88
C VAL A 20 -14.28 -12.94 8.24
N THR A 21 -13.14 -12.26 8.29
CA THR A 21 -12.53 -11.84 9.55
C THR A 21 -11.81 -10.50 9.43
N ASP A 22 -11.67 -9.85 10.58
CA ASP A 22 -10.86 -8.65 10.78
C ASP A 22 -9.69 -9.01 11.70
N PRO A 23 -8.54 -9.47 11.17
CA PRO A 23 -7.36 -9.75 11.98
C PRO A 23 -6.87 -8.49 12.72
N PRO A 24 -6.36 -8.64 13.96
CA PRO A 24 -5.95 -7.50 14.78
C PRO A 24 -4.73 -6.76 14.23
N TYR A 25 -4.62 -5.48 14.60
CA TYR A 25 -3.65 -4.52 14.08
C TYR A 25 -2.60 -4.17 15.10
N ARG A 26 -1.43 -4.81 15.02
CA ARG A 26 -0.19 -4.45 15.74
C ARG A 26 -0.48 -3.83 17.12
N ASP A 27 -0.19 -2.55 17.30
CA ASP A 27 -0.28 -1.78 18.54
C ASP A 27 -1.53 -0.89 18.63
N ASP A 28 -2.53 -1.05 17.75
CA ASP A 28 -3.69 -0.17 17.65
C ASP A 28 -4.52 -0.14 18.95
N VAL A 29 -4.85 -1.31 19.49
CA VAL A 29 -5.63 -1.45 20.72
C VAL A 29 -5.10 -2.59 21.57
N ALA A 30 -4.64 -2.27 22.78
CA ALA A 30 -4.21 -3.24 23.79
C ALA A 30 -5.43 -3.83 24.54
N TYR A 31 -6.15 -4.75 23.90
CA TYR A 31 -7.44 -5.24 24.39
C TYR A 31 -7.34 -5.92 25.76
N ALA A 32 -6.29 -6.71 26.00
CA ALA A 32 -6.12 -7.42 27.27
C ALA A 32 -5.97 -6.44 28.45
N GLU A 33 -5.17 -5.40 28.31
CA GLU A 33 -4.98 -4.36 29.34
C GLU A 33 -6.24 -3.48 29.50
N LEU A 34 -6.89 -3.10 28.40
CA LEU A 34 -8.13 -2.30 28.45
C LEU A 34 -9.30 -3.06 29.05
N SER A 35 -9.36 -4.38 28.86
CA SER A 35 -10.43 -5.22 29.38
C SER A 35 -10.52 -5.18 30.91
N ASP A 36 -9.39 -5.02 31.60
CA ASP A 36 -9.32 -4.96 33.06
C ASP A 36 -10.12 -3.80 33.65
N PHE A 37 -10.15 -2.65 32.96
CA PHE A 37 -10.94 -1.49 33.38
C PHE A 37 -12.43 -1.85 33.51
N TYR A 38 -12.95 -2.62 32.55
CA TYR A 38 -14.34 -3.09 32.56
C TYR A 38 -14.53 -4.30 33.47
N TYR A 39 -13.50 -5.16 33.57
CA TYR A 39 -13.55 -6.41 34.31
C TYR A 39 -13.89 -6.22 35.80
N VAL A 40 -13.40 -5.13 36.41
CA VAL A 40 -13.71 -4.75 37.80
C VAL A 40 -15.23 -4.55 38.02
N TRP A 41 -15.93 -3.98 37.05
CA TRP A 41 -17.37 -3.76 37.11
C TRP A 41 -18.13 -5.06 36.79
N LEU A 42 -17.71 -5.78 35.75
CA LEU A 42 -18.31 -7.04 35.34
C LEU A 42 -18.27 -8.09 36.46
N LYS A 43 -17.16 -8.20 37.18
CA LYS A 43 -17.01 -9.09 38.35
C LYS A 43 -18.03 -8.84 39.46
N ARG A 44 -18.53 -7.60 39.59
CA ARG A 44 -19.50 -7.21 40.63
C ARG A 44 -20.94 -7.37 40.18
N VAL A 45 -21.20 -7.10 38.91
CA VAL A 45 -22.55 -7.15 38.34
C VAL A 45 -22.96 -8.59 37.99
N LEU A 46 -22.01 -9.41 37.54
CA LEU A 46 -22.27 -10.76 37.01
C LEU A 46 -21.94 -11.90 37.98
N SER A 47 -21.49 -11.59 39.19
CA SER A 47 -21.17 -12.59 40.22
C SER A 47 -21.72 -12.18 41.58
N ASP A 48 -22.09 -13.17 42.37
CA ASP A 48 -22.36 -13.02 43.80
C ASP A 48 -21.07 -13.25 44.60
N VAL A 49 -21.15 -12.94 45.90
CA VAL A 49 -20.12 -13.30 46.89
C VAL A 49 -20.78 -14.21 47.91
N VAL A 50 -20.21 -15.41 48.11
CA VAL A 50 -20.73 -16.41 49.04
C VAL A 50 -19.67 -16.75 50.08
N ASP A 51 -20.11 -17.04 51.30
CA ASP A 51 -19.24 -17.54 52.36
C ASP A 51 -19.08 -19.07 52.20
N VAL A 52 -17.83 -19.52 52.09
CA VAL A 52 -17.44 -20.94 52.10
C VAL A 52 -16.48 -21.17 53.26
N GLY A 53 -17.04 -21.48 54.43
CA GLY A 53 -16.25 -21.85 55.62
C GLY A 53 -15.48 -20.67 56.24
N GLY A 54 -16.06 -19.46 56.22
CA GLY A 54 -15.46 -18.22 56.71
C GLY A 54 -14.63 -17.47 55.65
N VAL A 55 -14.58 -17.97 54.41
CA VAL A 55 -13.88 -17.33 53.29
C VAL A 55 -14.92 -16.84 52.29
N LEU A 56 -14.89 -15.54 51.98
CA LEU A 56 -15.74 -14.96 50.95
C LEU A 56 -15.18 -15.30 49.56
N VAL A 57 -15.93 -16.07 48.79
CA VAL A 57 -15.56 -16.53 47.46
C VAL A 57 -16.54 -15.96 46.43
N ARG A 58 -16.02 -15.53 45.28
CA ARG A 58 -16.86 -15.09 44.15
C ARG A 58 -17.56 -16.29 43.54
N ARG A 59 -18.88 -16.17 43.30
CA ARG A 59 -19.68 -17.16 42.58
C ARG A 59 -20.32 -16.50 41.35
N PRO A 60 -19.86 -16.79 40.13
CA PRO A 60 -20.48 -16.28 38.92
C PRO A 60 -21.97 -16.65 38.85
N ARG A 61 -22.80 -15.66 38.54
CA ARG A 61 -24.21 -15.89 38.19
C ARG A 61 -24.36 -16.18 36.70
N PHE A 62 -23.54 -15.52 35.89
CA PHE A 62 -23.57 -15.57 34.44
C PHE A 62 -22.15 -15.67 33.89
N ILE A 63 -21.95 -16.43 32.81
CA ILE A 63 -20.69 -16.55 32.06
C ILE A 63 -19.49 -16.89 32.98
N PRO A 64 -19.53 -18.03 33.71
CA PRO A 64 -18.44 -18.42 34.62
C PRO A 64 -17.06 -18.46 33.94
N GLU A 65 -17.02 -18.84 32.66
CA GLU A 65 -15.80 -18.91 31.85
C GLU A 65 -15.10 -17.55 31.61
N ALA A 66 -15.78 -16.42 31.88
CA ALA A 66 -15.15 -15.10 31.82
C ALA A 66 -14.35 -14.77 33.09
N PHE A 67 -14.64 -15.45 34.20
CA PHE A 67 -14.09 -15.15 35.53
C PHE A 67 -13.24 -16.27 36.10
N PHE A 68 -13.35 -17.49 35.57
CA PHE A 68 -12.68 -18.68 36.05
C PHE A 68 -12.00 -19.41 34.89
N ASP A 69 -10.82 -19.97 35.14
CA ASP A 69 -10.09 -20.78 34.16
C ASP A 69 -10.68 -22.20 34.05
N GLU A 70 -10.12 -22.99 33.12
CA GLU A 70 -10.54 -24.39 32.91
C GLU A 70 -10.36 -25.31 34.14
N PHE A 71 -9.62 -24.88 35.17
CA PHE A 71 -9.40 -25.60 36.43
C PHE A 71 -10.27 -25.08 37.58
N GLY A 72 -11.10 -24.06 37.33
CA GLY A 72 -11.95 -23.44 38.34
C GLY A 72 -11.22 -22.44 39.25
N ASN A 73 -10.03 -21.97 38.87
CA ASN A 73 -9.36 -20.88 39.56
C ASN A 73 -9.90 -19.54 39.07
N GLU A 74 -10.07 -18.59 39.99
CA GLU A 74 -10.48 -17.24 39.61
C GLU A 74 -9.37 -16.55 38.80
N VAL A 75 -9.75 -15.98 37.65
CA VAL A 75 -8.91 -15.07 36.88
C VAL A 75 -8.84 -13.74 37.63
N GLU A 76 -7.74 -13.50 38.34
CA GLU A 76 -7.50 -12.28 39.14
C GLU A 76 -7.69 -11.01 38.29
N VAL A 77 -7.00 -10.96 37.15
CA VAL A 77 -7.00 -9.89 36.15
C VAL A 77 -6.93 -10.49 34.74
N GLN A 78 -7.63 -9.90 33.79
CA GLN A 78 -7.74 -10.38 32.42
C GLN A 78 -6.43 -10.22 31.63
N TRP A 79 -5.69 -9.13 31.83
CA TRP A 79 -4.45 -8.93 31.07
C TRP A 79 -3.43 -10.06 31.29
N LYS A 80 -3.18 -10.48 32.54
CA LYS A 80 -2.29 -11.62 32.84
C LYS A 80 -2.67 -12.90 32.10
N ARG A 81 -3.98 -13.10 31.86
CA ARG A 81 -4.51 -14.30 31.20
C ARG A 81 -4.44 -14.20 29.68
N PHE A 82 -4.81 -13.05 29.11
CA PHE A 82 -5.06 -12.90 27.68
C PHE A 82 -3.90 -12.24 26.93
N THR A 83 -3.04 -11.47 27.58
CA THR A 83 -1.92 -10.76 26.93
C THR A 83 -1.02 -11.69 26.12
N VAL A 84 -0.74 -12.91 26.61
CA VAL A 84 0.11 -13.87 25.87
C VAL A 84 -0.61 -14.51 24.68
N ARG A 85 -1.93 -14.38 24.57
CA ARG A 85 -2.74 -14.92 23.47
C ARG A 85 -3.22 -13.84 22.50
N GLU A 86 -3.18 -12.58 22.94
CA GLU A 86 -3.59 -11.45 22.11
C GLU A 86 -2.60 -11.26 20.96
N VAL A 87 -3.12 -11.31 19.74
CA VAL A 87 -2.34 -11.07 18.52
C VAL A 87 -2.15 -9.56 18.37
N SER A 88 -1.22 -8.99 19.12
CA SER A 88 -0.87 -7.57 19.08
C SER A 88 0.62 -7.36 19.35
N GLU A 89 1.10 -6.18 18.96
CA GLU A 89 2.47 -5.72 19.17
C GLU A 89 2.48 -4.69 20.28
N VAL A 90 2.97 -5.06 21.45
CA VAL A 90 3.17 -4.16 22.58
C VAL A 90 4.45 -4.59 23.28
N GLU A 91 5.58 -4.01 22.84
CA GLU A 91 6.93 -4.44 23.27
C GLU A 91 7.11 -4.46 24.79
N GLY A 92 6.43 -3.55 25.51
CA GLY A 92 6.48 -3.45 26.96
C GLY A 92 6.03 -4.72 27.71
N ARG A 93 5.28 -5.62 27.06
CA ARG A 93 4.82 -6.88 27.64
C ARG A 93 5.97 -7.83 27.96
N ALA A 94 7.09 -7.72 27.25
CA ALA A 94 8.29 -8.52 27.52
C ALA A 94 8.82 -8.32 28.96
N ASN A 95 8.59 -7.16 29.58
CA ASN A 95 8.99 -6.90 30.96
C ASN A 95 8.25 -7.77 31.98
N ALA A 96 7.00 -8.15 31.68
CA ALA A 96 6.16 -8.96 32.55
C ALA A 96 6.18 -10.45 32.19
N PHE A 97 6.27 -10.77 30.90
CA PHE A 97 6.13 -12.15 30.38
C PHE A 97 7.41 -12.72 29.77
N GLY A 98 8.48 -11.93 29.67
CA GLY A 98 9.76 -12.37 29.14
C GLY A 98 9.70 -12.73 27.64
N SER A 99 10.26 -13.89 27.31
CA SER A 99 10.33 -14.42 25.94
C SER A 99 9.84 -15.86 25.90
N VAL A 100 9.34 -16.27 24.74
CA VAL A 100 8.91 -17.64 24.45
C VAL A 100 9.75 -18.26 23.35
N ALA A 101 9.80 -19.59 23.30
CA ALA A 101 10.47 -20.31 22.23
C ALA A 101 9.53 -20.46 21.01
N VAL A 102 9.82 -19.76 19.92
CA VAL A 102 9.09 -19.87 18.64
C VAL A 102 10.06 -20.35 17.57
N GLY A 103 9.80 -21.52 16.98
CA GLY A 103 10.66 -22.08 15.93
C GLY A 103 12.13 -22.25 16.34
N GLY A 104 12.39 -22.52 17.63
CA GLY A 104 13.75 -22.66 18.17
C GLY A 104 14.46 -21.34 18.47
N LYS A 105 13.80 -20.19 18.32
CA LYS A 105 14.33 -18.87 18.67
C LYS A 105 13.61 -18.33 19.91
N SER A 106 14.34 -17.57 20.73
CA SER A 106 13.76 -16.81 21.83
C SER A 106 13.13 -15.53 21.26
N VAL A 107 11.81 -15.40 21.39
CA VAL A 107 11.03 -14.27 20.87
C VAL A 107 10.37 -13.55 22.05
N ALA A 108 10.62 -12.25 22.19
CA ALA A 108 10.05 -11.43 23.25
C ALA A 108 8.53 -11.29 23.10
N VAL A 109 7.78 -11.50 24.19
CA VAL A 109 6.32 -11.40 24.17
C VAL A 109 5.91 -9.95 23.85
N GLY A 110 5.03 -9.79 22.88
CA GLY A 110 4.56 -8.49 22.39
C GLY A 110 5.49 -7.81 21.38
N SER A 111 6.60 -8.45 20.96
CA SER A 111 7.40 -7.95 19.84
C SER A 111 6.71 -8.17 18.49
N PHE A 112 7.17 -7.50 17.43
CA PHE A 112 6.65 -7.71 16.08
C PHE A 112 6.76 -9.18 15.62
N ASP A 113 7.85 -9.87 15.96
CA ASP A 113 8.01 -11.31 15.66
C ASP A 113 6.99 -12.16 16.43
N TYR A 114 6.64 -11.78 17.66
CA TYR A 114 5.60 -12.44 18.43
C TYR A 114 4.21 -12.22 17.81
N PHE A 115 3.93 -11.00 17.38
CA PHE A 115 2.71 -10.67 16.62
C PHE A 115 2.60 -11.52 15.34
N LYS A 116 3.66 -11.57 14.52
CA LYS A 116 3.70 -12.38 13.30
C LYS A 116 3.48 -13.87 13.59
N HIS A 117 4.03 -14.38 14.69
CA HIS A 117 3.80 -15.75 15.13
C HIS A 117 2.32 -16.02 15.44
N LEU A 118 1.69 -15.24 16.32
CA LEU A 118 0.29 -15.47 16.69
C LEU A 118 -0.68 -15.21 15.53
N LEU A 119 -0.35 -14.26 14.66
CA LEU A 119 -1.08 -14.03 13.41
C LEU A 119 -1.00 -15.27 12.51
N SER A 120 0.19 -15.86 12.36
CA SER A 120 0.40 -17.10 11.60
C SER A 120 -0.41 -18.27 12.16
N GLU A 121 -0.45 -18.44 13.48
CA GLU A 121 -1.27 -19.49 14.10
C GLU A 121 -2.76 -19.28 13.84
N SER A 122 -3.23 -18.04 13.91
CA SER A 122 -4.62 -17.69 13.58
C SER A 122 -4.97 -18.06 12.12
N PHE A 123 -4.09 -17.70 11.17
CA PHE A 123 -4.29 -18.04 9.76
C PHE A 123 -4.23 -19.54 9.49
N LYS A 124 -3.34 -20.29 10.15
CA LYS A 124 -3.29 -21.77 10.05
C LYS A 124 -4.60 -22.39 10.52
N VAL A 125 -5.11 -21.94 11.66
CA VAL A 125 -6.38 -22.43 12.21
C VAL A 125 -7.53 -22.11 11.25
N MET A 126 -7.64 -20.88 10.76
CA MET A 126 -8.66 -20.52 9.77
C MET A 126 -8.55 -21.34 8.48
N ALA A 127 -7.35 -21.48 7.91
CA ALA A 127 -7.12 -22.29 6.71
C ALA A 127 -7.47 -23.77 6.93
N SER A 128 -7.23 -24.29 8.14
CA SER A 128 -7.62 -25.65 8.53
C SER A 128 -9.14 -25.83 8.65
N ARG A 129 -9.91 -24.76 8.83
CA ARG A 129 -11.38 -24.77 8.86
C ARG A 129 -12.00 -24.38 7.51
N LEU A 130 -11.22 -23.92 6.56
CA LEU A 130 -11.72 -23.60 5.22
C LEU A 130 -11.93 -24.88 4.40
N SER A 131 -13.01 -24.96 3.62
CA SER A 131 -13.16 -25.99 2.58
C SER A 131 -12.11 -25.81 1.48
N ASP A 132 -11.93 -26.80 0.60
CA ASP A 132 -10.83 -26.77 -0.37
C ASP A 132 -11.03 -25.71 -1.47
N ASP A 133 -12.28 -25.47 -1.86
CA ASP A 133 -12.69 -24.38 -2.77
C ASP A 133 -13.16 -23.12 -2.01
N GLY A 134 -13.05 -23.13 -0.68
CA GLY A 134 -13.51 -22.06 0.18
C GLY A 134 -12.68 -20.78 0.04
N VAL A 135 -13.27 -19.69 0.52
CA VAL A 135 -12.70 -18.34 0.46
C VAL A 135 -12.51 -17.79 1.88
N LEU A 136 -11.31 -17.30 2.16
CA LEU A 136 -11.03 -16.50 3.35
C LEU A 136 -10.97 -15.03 2.94
N VAL A 137 -11.73 -14.17 3.59
CA VAL A 137 -11.75 -12.72 3.37
C VAL A 137 -11.23 -12.04 4.63
N THR A 138 -10.19 -11.23 4.48
CA THR A 138 -9.61 -10.46 5.58
C THR A 138 -9.73 -8.98 5.32
N TYR A 139 -10.18 -8.23 6.31
CA TYR A 139 -9.98 -6.78 6.36
C TYR A 139 -8.58 -6.48 6.92
N TYR A 140 -7.85 -5.52 6.35
CA TYR A 140 -6.53 -5.15 6.83
C TYR A 140 -6.27 -3.66 6.68
N ALA A 141 -6.04 -2.95 7.78
CA ALA A 141 -6.03 -1.49 7.87
C ALA A 141 -4.71 -0.79 7.48
N HIS A 142 -3.82 -1.40 6.70
CA HIS A 142 -2.58 -0.74 6.24
C HIS A 142 -2.08 -1.24 4.89
N THR A 143 -1.43 -0.34 4.15
CA THR A 143 -0.75 -0.60 2.86
C THR A 143 0.77 -0.51 2.95
N SER A 144 1.35 -0.51 4.16
CA SER A 144 2.82 -0.46 4.32
C SER A 144 3.50 -1.79 3.94
N PRO A 145 4.78 -1.78 3.53
CA PRO A 145 5.52 -3.00 3.23
C PRO A 145 5.56 -4.00 4.41
N ASP A 146 5.81 -3.52 5.63
CA ASP A 146 5.87 -4.37 6.84
C ASP A 146 4.52 -5.03 7.17
N ALA A 147 3.42 -4.30 6.93
CA ALA A 147 2.06 -4.84 7.03
C ALA A 147 1.84 -6.02 6.07
N TRP A 148 2.25 -5.85 4.80
CA TRP A 148 2.18 -6.92 3.83
C TRP A 148 3.14 -8.06 4.12
N GLU A 149 4.33 -7.78 4.69
CA GLU A 149 5.24 -8.83 5.16
C GLU A 149 4.54 -9.71 6.20
N ALA A 150 3.98 -9.12 7.27
CA ALA A 150 3.30 -9.88 8.32
C ALA A 150 2.12 -10.68 7.77
N LEU A 151 1.30 -10.07 6.91
CA LEU A 151 0.12 -10.70 6.33
C LEU A 151 0.50 -11.87 5.41
N LEU A 152 1.50 -11.70 4.55
CA LEU A 152 1.99 -12.75 3.65
C LEU A 152 2.75 -13.85 4.41
N GLU A 153 3.46 -13.53 5.49
CA GLU A 153 4.08 -14.53 6.34
C GLU A 153 3.02 -15.44 6.96
N ALA A 154 1.98 -14.85 7.54
CA ALA A 154 0.90 -15.58 8.20
C ALA A 154 0.05 -16.40 7.23
N SER A 155 -0.38 -15.78 6.13
CA SER A 155 -1.32 -16.39 5.18
C SER A 155 -0.62 -17.30 4.16
N TRP A 156 0.38 -16.77 3.45
CA TRP A 156 0.96 -17.44 2.30
C TRP A 156 2.01 -18.47 2.70
N LEU A 157 3.01 -18.06 3.47
CA LEU A 157 4.10 -18.95 3.86
C LEU A 157 3.66 -19.99 4.89
N ASN A 158 2.88 -19.56 5.89
CA ASN A 158 2.52 -20.42 7.02
C ASN A 158 1.18 -21.16 6.87
N ALA A 159 0.20 -20.60 6.16
CA ALA A 159 -1.12 -21.20 5.98
C ALA A 159 -1.41 -21.73 4.57
N GLY A 160 -0.47 -21.57 3.62
CA GLY A 160 -0.59 -22.11 2.26
C GLY A 160 -1.74 -21.49 1.45
N LEU A 161 -2.09 -20.24 1.78
CA LEU A 161 -3.09 -19.45 1.08
C LEU A 161 -2.43 -18.57 0.02
N ARG A 162 -3.19 -18.22 -1.02
CA ARG A 162 -2.76 -17.26 -2.04
C ARG A 162 -3.77 -16.14 -2.18
N VAL A 163 -3.28 -14.96 -2.54
CA VAL A 163 -4.12 -13.81 -2.88
C VAL A 163 -4.85 -14.12 -4.19
N SER A 164 -6.16 -13.90 -4.19
CA SER A 164 -6.98 -13.93 -5.39
C SER A 164 -7.26 -12.53 -5.91
N VAL A 165 -7.61 -11.61 -5.01
CA VAL A 165 -7.86 -10.19 -5.32
C VAL A 165 -7.74 -9.37 -4.03
N ALA A 166 -7.43 -8.09 -4.18
CA ALA A 166 -7.47 -7.11 -3.10
C ALA A 166 -8.25 -5.86 -3.56
N HIS A 167 -9.02 -5.27 -2.66
CA HIS A 167 -9.77 -4.05 -2.91
C HIS A 167 -9.55 -3.09 -1.75
N ALA A 168 -9.29 -1.82 -2.06
CA ALA A 168 -9.29 -0.79 -1.03
C ALA A 168 -10.74 -0.50 -0.61
N LEU A 169 -10.95 -0.30 0.67
CA LEU A 169 -12.23 0.02 1.28
C LEU A 169 -12.08 1.33 2.05
N ALA A 170 -12.83 2.34 1.62
CA ALA A 170 -12.96 3.57 2.40
C ALA A 170 -13.85 3.29 3.63
N THR A 171 -13.22 3.12 4.79
CA THR A 171 -13.92 2.86 6.06
C THR A 171 -14.06 4.13 6.93
N GLU A 172 -13.46 5.24 6.49
CA GLU A 172 -13.54 6.52 7.18
C GLU A 172 -14.72 7.37 6.71
N SER A 173 -15.46 7.99 7.64
CA SER A 173 -16.51 8.97 7.31
C SER A 173 -15.90 10.18 6.56
N PRO A 174 -16.44 10.55 5.38
CA PRO A 174 -16.06 11.77 4.66
C PRO A 174 -16.24 13.06 5.46
N GLN A 175 -17.01 12.99 6.57
CA GLN A 175 -17.36 14.14 7.41
C GLN A 175 -16.41 14.35 8.60
N ARG A 176 -15.39 13.50 8.80
CA ARG A 176 -14.35 13.75 9.81
C ARG A 176 -13.64 15.08 9.49
N VAL A 177 -13.47 15.94 10.49
CA VAL A 177 -12.79 17.25 10.34
C VAL A 177 -11.34 17.07 9.88
N THR A 178 -10.71 15.94 10.22
CA THR A 178 -9.37 15.50 9.77
C THR A 178 -9.36 14.78 8.42
N ALA A 179 -10.51 14.32 7.90
CA ALA A 179 -10.63 13.62 6.61
C ALA A 179 -10.72 14.59 5.41
N ARG A 180 -10.71 15.91 5.65
CA ARG A 180 -10.61 16.92 4.58
C ARG A 180 -9.20 16.91 3.99
N GLY A 181 -8.98 15.97 3.09
CA GLY A 181 -7.70 15.74 2.40
C GLY A 181 -6.97 14.50 2.87
N ALA A 182 -7.68 13.36 3.03
CA ALA A 182 -7.07 12.04 3.16
C ALA A 182 -6.37 11.66 1.83
N THR A 183 -5.19 12.24 1.65
CA THR A 183 -4.29 12.13 0.49
C THR A 183 -3.39 10.89 0.57
N SER A 184 -3.77 9.91 1.39
CA SER A 184 -2.91 8.77 1.71
C SER A 184 -3.19 7.59 0.80
N LEU A 185 -2.12 6.94 0.34
CA LEU A 185 -2.21 5.57 -0.16
C LEU A 185 -2.50 4.58 0.96
N ASP A 186 -2.45 5.00 2.24
CA ASP A 186 -2.81 4.17 3.38
C ASP A 186 -4.33 4.16 3.59
N MET A 187 -4.93 3.02 3.27
CA MET A 187 -6.35 2.74 3.50
C MET A 187 -6.52 1.30 3.92
N SER A 188 -7.71 1.00 4.44
CA SER A 188 -8.08 -0.36 4.72
C SER A 188 -8.33 -1.16 3.46
N ILE A 189 -7.94 -2.43 3.48
CA ILE A 189 -7.93 -3.33 2.34
C ILE A 189 -8.77 -4.54 2.69
N VAL A 190 -9.59 -4.98 1.75
CA VAL A 190 -10.18 -6.31 1.79
C VAL A 190 -9.35 -7.21 0.88
N VAL A 191 -8.78 -8.27 1.46
CA VAL A 191 -7.99 -9.27 0.73
C VAL A 191 -8.76 -10.59 0.69
N VAL A 192 -8.86 -11.15 -0.50
CA VAL A 192 -9.51 -12.45 -0.73
C VAL A 192 -8.42 -13.50 -0.93
N TRP A 193 -8.46 -14.52 -0.08
CA TRP A 193 -7.51 -15.63 -0.04
C TRP A 193 -8.17 -16.94 -0.47
N LYS A 194 -7.41 -17.76 -1.17
CA LYS A 194 -7.81 -19.13 -1.55
C LYS A 194 -6.70 -20.11 -1.22
N LYS A 195 -7.06 -21.39 -1.00
CA LYS A 195 -6.06 -22.46 -0.92
C LYS A 195 -5.40 -22.69 -2.28
N GLY A 196 -4.25 -23.36 -2.22
CA GLY A 196 -3.59 -23.91 -3.40
C GLY A 196 -2.37 -23.10 -3.80
N VAL A 197 -1.24 -23.43 -3.18
CA VAL A 197 0.10 -22.95 -3.53
C VAL A 197 0.96 -24.12 -3.95
N SER A 198 1.71 -23.97 -5.05
CA SER A 198 2.47 -25.09 -5.62
C SER A 198 3.68 -24.63 -6.42
N GLY A 199 4.67 -25.51 -6.55
CA GLY A 199 5.87 -25.22 -7.34
C GLY A 199 6.75 -24.11 -6.76
N GLU A 200 7.80 -23.80 -7.51
CA GLU A 200 8.76 -22.75 -7.19
C GLU A 200 9.03 -21.91 -8.45
N ALA A 201 9.38 -20.65 -8.29
CA ALA A 201 9.73 -19.77 -9.40
C ALA A 201 10.79 -18.73 -8.99
N LEU A 202 11.57 -18.25 -9.95
CA LEU A 202 12.52 -17.16 -9.72
C LEU A 202 11.78 -15.83 -9.59
N ALA A 203 12.20 -14.99 -8.64
CA ALA A 203 11.54 -13.71 -8.37
C ALA A 203 11.47 -12.80 -9.61
N ASP A 204 12.54 -12.76 -10.42
CA ASP A 204 12.60 -11.98 -11.66
C ASP A 204 11.64 -12.50 -12.74
N GLU A 205 11.45 -13.81 -12.85
CA GLU A 205 10.49 -14.42 -13.79
C GLU A 205 9.05 -14.07 -13.40
N VAL A 206 8.75 -14.16 -12.10
CA VAL A 206 7.41 -13.81 -11.59
C VAL A 206 7.17 -12.30 -11.70
N TYR A 207 8.18 -11.46 -11.50
CA TYR A 207 8.10 -10.02 -11.74
C TYR A 207 7.70 -9.72 -13.19
N ALA A 208 8.42 -10.29 -14.17
CA ALA A 208 8.13 -10.07 -15.58
C ALA A 208 6.71 -10.54 -15.94
N LYS A 209 6.35 -11.75 -15.49
CA LYS A 209 5.00 -12.31 -15.64
C LYS A 209 3.93 -11.42 -15.02
N ALA A 210 4.17 -10.88 -13.83
CA ALA A 210 3.23 -10.02 -13.13
C ALA A 210 3.00 -8.70 -13.89
N VAL A 211 4.08 -8.04 -14.31
CA VAL A 211 3.98 -6.79 -15.08
C VAL A 211 3.25 -7.01 -16.40
N GLU A 212 3.44 -8.14 -17.07
CA GLU A 212 2.70 -8.48 -18.27
C GLU A 212 1.22 -8.77 -18.00
N ALA A 213 0.93 -9.77 -17.17
CA ALA A 213 -0.44 -10.24 -16.92
C ALA A 213 -1.32 -9.19 -16.24
N CYS A 214 -0.75 -8.38 -15.34
CA CYS A 214 -1.51 -7.39 -14.59
C CYS A 214 -1.67 -6.05 -15.33
N SER A 215 -0.96 -5.80 -16.43
CA SER A 215 -1.11 -4.54 -17.19
C SER A 215 -2.50 -4.41 -17.79
N GLU A 216 -3.03 -5.49 -18.38
CA GLU A 216 -4.40 -5.51 -18.90
C GLU A 216 -5.45 -5.36 -17.78
N VAL A 217 -5.16 -5.95 -16.61
CA VAL A 217 -6.03 -5.85 -15.42
C VAL A 217 -6.07 -4.42 -14.92
N ALA A 218 -4.91 -3.75 -14.82
CA ALA A 218 -4.81 -2.35 -14.45
C ALA A 218 -5.60 -1.47 -15.42
N ASP A 219 -5.49 -1.73 -16.73
CA ASP A 219 -6.19 -0.96 -17.75
C ASP A 219 -7.72 -1.12 -17.65
N ARG A 220 -8.20 -2.33 -17.36
CA ARG A 220 -9.63 -2.57 -17.07
C ARG A 220 -10.10 -1.80 -15.83
N TYR A 221 -9.33 -1.82 -14.74
CA TYR A 221 -9.68 -1.07 -13.52
C TYR A 221 -9.75 0.44 -13.79
N ARG A 222 -8.80 1.01 -14.53
CA ARG A 222 -8.84 2.43 -14.90
C ARG A 222 -10.07 2.77 -15.73
N ARG A 223 -10.40 1.97 -16.75
CA ARG A 223 -11.61 2.15 -17.57
C ARG A 223 -12.89 2.01 -16.75
N ALA A 224 -12.87 1.21 -15.68
CA ALA A 224 -13.96 1.10 -14.72
C ALA A 224 -14.00 2.26 -13.68
N GLY A 225 -13.12 3.27 -13.81
CA GLY A 225 -13.10 4.45 -12.96
C GLY A 225 -12.26 4.31 -11.69
N TYR A 226 -11.46 3.24 -11.54
CA TYR A 226 -10.56 3.12 -10.40
C TYR A 226 -9.42 4.14 -10.54
N SER A 227 -9.17 4.88 -9.47
CA SER A 227 -8.12 5.89 -9.38
C SER A 227 -7.47 5.86 -7.99
N GLY A 228 -6.35 6.57 -7.85
CA GLY A 228 -5.69 6.72 -6.56
C GLY A 228 -5.30 5.39 -5.91
N VAL A 229 -5.49 5.32 -4.59
CA VAL A 229 -5.30 4.12 -3.78
C VAL A 229 -6.14 2.92 -4.23
N ASN A 230 -7.35 3.13 -4.76
CA ASN A 230 -8.20 2.03 -5.24
C ASN A 230 -7.56 1.31 -6.41
N LEU A 231 -6.99 2.06 -7.36
CA LEU A 231 -6.24 1.51 -8.47
C LEU A 231 -4.98 0.79 -7.98
N PHE A 232 -4.22 1.44 -7.08
CA PHE A 232 -2.99 0.87 -6.54
C PHE A 232 -3.22 -0.49 -5.87
N VAL A 233 -4.19 -0.58 -4.95
CA VAL A 233 -4.48 -1.81 -4.20
C VAL A 233 -5.06 -2.89 -5.11
N ALA A 234 -5.89 -2.53 -6.09
CA ALA A 234 -6.44 -3.51 -7.04
C ALA A 234 -5.34 -4.13 -7.91
N VAL A 235 -4.38 -3.33 -8.37
CA VAL A 235 -3.22 -3.83 -9.12
C VAL A 235 -2.26 -4.59 -8.21
N LEU A 236 -2.03 -4.14 -6.97
CA LEU A 236 -1.24 -4.85 -5.97
C LEU A 236 -1.81 -6.25 -5.70
N GLY A 237 -3.13 -6.38 -5.57
CA GLY A 237 -3.81 -7.66 -5.44
C GLY A 237 -3.57 -8.59 -6.64
N CYS A 238 -3.59 -8.05 -7.86
CA CYS A 238 -3.22 -8.81 -9.06
C CYS A 238 -1.76 -9.26 -9.00
N THR A 239 -0.83 -8.35 -8.71
CA THR A 239 0.59 -8.66 -8.58
C THR A 239 0.83 -9.75 -7.55
N LEU A 240 0.26 -9.61 -6.35
CA LEU A 240 0.35 -10.60 -5.29
C LEU A 240 -0.24 -11.94 -5.67
N SER A 241 -1.32 -11.99 -6.47
CA SER A 241 -1.84 -13.26 -6.99
C SER A 241 -0.82 -14.01 -7.85
N GLN A 242 0.07 -13.27 -8.54
CA GLN A 242 1.13 -13.86 -9.35
C GLN A 242 2.29 -14.40 -8.50
N PHE A 243 2.64 -13.72 -7.40
CA PHE A 243 3.68 -14.18 -6.48
C PHE A 243 3.21 -15.32 -5.57
N THR A 244 2.03 -15.18 -4.98
CA THR A 244 1.53 -16.09 -3.92
C THR A 244 1.01 -17.42 -4.44
N GLN A 245 0.85 -17.61 -5.76
CA GLN A 245 0.50 -18.92 -6.34
C GLN A 245 1.60 -19.97 -6.17
N TYR A 246 2.85 -19.53 -5.96
CA TYR A 246 4.00 -20.41 -5.80
C TYR A 246 4.20 -20.81 -4.34
N ARG A 247 4.65 -22.03 -4.07
CA ARG A 247 5.02 -22.43 -2.69
C ARG A 247 6.27 -21.70 -2.22
N ARG A 248 7.20 -21.43 -3.14
CA ARG A 248 8.46 -20.75 -2.85
C ARG A 248 8.87 -19.84 -4.00
N ILE A 249 9.31 -18.64 -3.66
CA ILE A 249 10.00 -17.74 -4.59
C ILE A 249 11.50 -17.80 -4.31
N VAL A 250 12.27 -18.07 -5.36
CA VAL A 250 13.73 -18.23 -5.29
C VAL A 250 14.40 -16.93 -5.74
N GLY A 251 15.55 -16.60 -5.17
CA GLY A 251 16.32 -15.38 -5.49
C GLY A 251 16.11 -14.21 -4.54
N VAL A 252 15.32 -14.39 -3.47
CA VAL A 252 15.09 -13.39 -2.41
C VAL A 252 15.58 -13.91 -1.06
N LYS A 253 16.15 -13.04 -0.22
CA LYS A 253 16.70 -13.39 1.10
C LYS A 253 15.64 -13.38 2.20
N SER A 254 14.61 -12.57 2.06
CA SER A 254 13.52 -12.43 3.03
C SER A 254 12.21 -12.07 2.32
N LEU A 255 11.11 -12.19 3.06
CA LEU A 255 9.80 -11.76 2.58
C LEU A 255 9.73 -10.24 2.42
N GLY A 256 10.32 -9.46 3.33
CA GLY A 256 10.47 -8.01 3.16
C GLY A 256 11.20 -7.65 1.86
N GLU A 257 12.30 -8.35 1.52
CA GLU A 257 12.99 -8.13 0.24
C GLU A 257 12.10 -8.45 -0.97
N LEU A 258 11.30 -9.52 -0.91
CA LEU A 258 10.34 -9.83 -1.97
C LEU A 258 9.31 -8.71 -2.14
N VAL A 259 8.74 -8.22 -1.03
CA VAL A 259 7.73 -7.16 -1.04
C VAL A 259 8.32 -5.86 -1.62
N GLU A 260 9.46 -5.40 -1.07
CA GLU A 260 10.05 -4.12 -1.43
C GLU A 260 10.72 -4.11 -2.81
N LYS A 261 11.41 -5.18 -3.22
CA LYS A 261 12.17 -5.17 -4.47
C LYS A 261 11.43 -5.73 -5.68
N TYR A 262 10.37 -6.50 -5.43
CA TYR A 262 9.64 -7.20 -6.50
C TYR A 262 8.15 -6.83 -6.52
N VAL A 263 7.40 -7.00 -5.42
CA VAL A 263 5.94 -6.84 -5.43
C VAL A 263 5.53 -5.38 -5.66
N TYR A 264 6.05 -4.44 -4.86
CA TYR A 264 5.75 -3.01 -5.02
C TYR A 264 6.26 -2.50 -6.37
N PRO A 265 7.50 -2.84 -6.79
CA PRO A 265 7.97 -2.46 -8.11
C PRO A 265 7.21 -3.05 -9.28
N ALA A 266 6.73 -4.28 -9.19
CA ALA A 266 5.88 -4.86 -10.24
C ALA A 266 4.54 -4.13 -10.29
N THR A 267 3.98 -3.76 -9.14
CA THR A 267 2.72 -3.00 -9.05
C THR A 267 2.86 -1.61 -9.69
N ALA A 268 3.90 -0.86 -9.33
CA ALA A 268 4.19 0.46 -9.92
C ALA A 268 4.42 0.37 -11.43
N ALA A 269 5.30 -0.54 -11.87
CA ALA A 269 5.60 -0.75 -13.28
C ALA A 269 4.37 -1.17 -14.09
N THR A 270 3.48 -1.97 -13.50
CA THR A 270 2.21 -2.37 -14.12
C THR A 270 1.31 -1.15 -14.35
N ILE A 271 1.16 -0.29 -13.34
CA ILE A 271 0.35 0.92 -13.46
C ILE A 271 0.97 1.84 -14.51
N ALA A 272 2.28 2.13 -14.41
CA ALA A 272 2.99 2.96 -15.36
C ALA A 272 2.87 2.43 -16.80
N ARG A 273 3.02 1.12 -17.01
CA ARG A 273 2.85 0.47 -18.32
C ARG A 273 1.42 0.57 -18.85
N SER A 274 0.40 0.46 -17.99
CA SER A 274 -1.01 0.66 -18.41
C SER A 274 -1.31 2.09 -18.85
N LEU A 275 -0.54 3.07 -18.37
CA LEU A 275 -0.68 4.48 -18.73
C LEU A 275 0.14 4.83 -19.98
N ALA A 276 1.38 4.35 -20.04
CA ALA A 276 2.37 4.78 -21.01
C ALA A 276 2.47 3.87 -22.24
N GLY A 277 1.86 2.68 -22.17
CA GLY A 277 2.07 1.62 -23.15
C GLY A 277 3.38 0.86 -22.91
N ALA A 278 3.52 -0.30 -23.57
CA ALA A 278 4.65 -1.21 -23.36
C ALA A 278 6.01 -0.68 -23.82
N GLU A 279 6.04 0.33 -24.69
CA GLU A 279 7.28 0.85 -25.28
C GLU A 279 7.92 1.98 -24.46
N ALA A 280 7.14 2.63 -23.59
CA ALA A 280 7.63 3.73 -22.77
C ALA A 280 8.57 3.21 -21.67
N ARG A 281 9.82 3.67 -21.69
CA ARG A 281 10.82 3.40 -20.64
C ARG A 281 11.01 4.64 -19.81
N LEU A 282 10.34 4.69 -18.66
CA LEU A 282 10.49 5.77 -17.69
C LEU A 282 11.61 5.43 -16.72
N SER A 283 12.45 6.41 -16.41
CA SER A 283 13.38 6.33 -15.29
C SER A 283 12.63 6.32 -13.96
N PRO A 284 13.25 5.84 -12.86
CA PRO A 284 12.66 5.89 -11.52
C PRO A 284 12.09 7.25 -11.12
N VAL A 285 12.76 8.33 -11.54
CA VAL A 285 12.35 9.72 -11.25
C VAL A 285 11.09 10.09 -12.04
N SER A 286 11.05 9.80 -13.34
CA SER A 286 9.88 10.07 -14.18
C SER A 286 8.69 9.19 -13.83
N GLU A 287 8.93 7.93 -13.49
CA GLU A 287 7.89 7.00 -13.03
C GLU A 287 7.32 7.46 -11.68
N PHE A 288 8.18 7.90 -10.75
CA PHE A 288 7.72 8.49 -9.48
C PHE A 288 6.85 9.71 -9.75
N TYR A 289 7.30 10.62 -10.62
CA TYR A 289 6.56 11.82 -10.97
C TYR A 289 5.18 11.50 -11.57
N LEU A 290 5.14 10.59 -12.54
CA LEU A 290 3.91 10.12 -13.17
C LEU A 290 2.95 9.50 -12.15
N LEU A 291 3.43 8.53 -11.37
CA LEU A 291 2.58 7.82 -10.41
C LEU A 291 2.14 8.71 -9.26
N ALA A 292 2.95 9.67 -8.81
CA ALA A 292 2.52 10.69 -7.86
C ALA A 292 1.36 11.51 -8.43
N LYS A 293 1.40 11.90 -9.71
CA LYS A 293 0.30 12.65 -10.33
C LYS A 293 -0.98 11.85 -10.50
N VAL A 294 -0.87 10.54 -10.73
CA VAL A 294 -2.02 9.67 -11.01
C VAL A 294 -2.63 9.05 -9.76
N LEU A 295 -1.79 8.68 -8.79
CA LEU A 295 -2.22 7.95 -7.60
C LEU A 295 -2.49 8.85 -6.39
N VAL A 296 -1.98 10.08 -6.38
CA VAL A 296 -2.20 11.03 -5.30
C VAL A 296 -3.16 12.12 -5.74
N ASP A 297 -4.26 12.27 -5.00
CA ASP A 297 -5.22 13.33 -5.24
C ASP A 297 -4.63 14.70 -4.87
N ARG A 298 -4.81 15.69 -5.74
CA ARG A 298 -4.44 17.08 -5.44
C ARG A 298 -5.44 17.71 -4.47
N GLY A 299 -6.71 17.30 -4.54
CA GLY A 299 -7.81 17.96 -3.86
C GLY A 299 -7.91 19.45 -4.24
N ARG A 300 -8.06 20.32 -3.23
CA ARG A 300 -8.14 21.79 -3.43
C ARG A 300 -6.79 22.52 -3.30
N ARG A 301 -5.69 21.78 -3.17
CA ARG A 301 -4.35 22.35 -2.98
C ARG A 301 -3.79 22.83 -4.32
N LEU A 302 -2.83 23.75 -4.26
CA LEU A 302 -2.10 24.21 -5.45
C LEU A 302 -1.23 23.10 -6.04
N ARG A 303 -0.68 22.23 -5.20
CA ARG A 303 0.16 21.09 -5.56
C ARG A 303 -0.21 19.86 -4.75
N ARG A 304 0.05 18.68 -5.30
CA ARG A 304 -0.08 17.39 -4.61
C ARG A 304 0.90 17.31 -3.46
N ARG A 305 0.41 16.79 -2.33
CA ARG A 305 1.17 16.55 -1.11
C ARG A 305 1.07 15.07 -0.78
N LEU A 306 2.22 14.43 -0.64
CA LEU A 306 2.37 13.04 -0.27
C LEU A 306 2.72 13.00 1.21
N ASP A 307 1.95 12.24 1.98
CA ASP A 307 2.36 11.90 3.33
C ASP A 307 3.58 10.95 3.30
N ARG A 308 4.17 10.72 4.46
CA ARG A 308 5.34 9.85 4.60
C ARG A 308 5.11 8.45 4.03
N THR A 309 3.94 7.85 4.27
CA THR A 309 3.62 6.49 3.83
C THR A 309 3.53 6.41 2.31
N SER A 310 2.79 7.33 1.69
CA SER A 310 2.62 7.38 0.23
C SER A 310 3.94 7.66 -0.47
N ALA A 311 4.77 8.55 0.08
CA ALA A 311 6.10 8.82 -0.42
C ALA A 311 6.99 7.57 -0.41
N VAL A 312 6.96 6.79 0.68
CA VAL A 312 7.71 5.54 0.80
C VAL A 312 7.18 4.48 -0.17
N ILE A 313 5.87 4.29 -0.26
CA ILE A 313 5.23 3.33 -1.18
C ILE A 313 5.63 3.62 -2.63
N LEU A 314 5.54 4.88 -3.06
CA LEU A 314 5.91 5.26 -4.43
C LEU A 314 7.42 5.15 -4.64
N ALA A 315 8.26 5.55 -3.68
CA ALA A 315 9.71 5.44 -3.80
C ALA A 315 10.16 3.98 -3.94
N ILE A 316 9.62 3.09 -3.11
CA ILE A 316 9.87 1.65 -3.21
C ILE A 316 9.40 1.14 -4.57
N GLY A 317 8.14 1.43 -4.94
CA GLY A 317 7.55 0.99 -6.19
C GLY A 317 8.35 1.42 -7.43
N THR A 318 8.70 2.69 -7.55
CA THR A 318 9.44 3.16 -8.73
C THR A 318 10.94 2.97 -8.62
N ARG A 319 11.42 2.39 -7.51
CA ARG A 319 12.85 2.27 -7.17
C ARG A 319 13.56 3.62 -7.15
N ALA A 320 12.83 4.68 -6.80
CA ALA A 320 13.37 6.03 -6.69
C ALA A 320 13.93 6.29 -5.29
N GLU A 321 15.05 7.01 -5.23
CA GLU A 321 15.67 7.44 -3.98
C GLU A 321 15.08 8.79 -3.55
N LEU A 322 14.39 8.88 -2.40
CA LEU A 322 13.78 10.13 -1.92
C LEU A 322 14.79 11.28 -1.80
N ASN A 323 16.04 10.98 -1.42
CA ASN A 323 17.11 11.96 -1.37
C ASN A 323 17.46 12.50 -2.76
N GLN A 324 17.53 11.61 -3.76
CA GLN A 324 17.77 12.00 -5.15
C GLN A 324 16.62 12.88 -5.69
N LEU A 325 15.37 12.51 -5.40
CA LEU A 325 14.20 13.31 -5.79
C LEU A 325 14.24 14.72 -5.18
N THR A 326 14.68 14.82 -3.93
CA THR A 326 14.86 16.12 -3.24
C THR A 326 16.02 16.92 -3.86
N THR A 327 17.15 16.28 -4.16
CA THR A 327 18.30 16.93 -4.83
C THR A 327 17.93 17.46 -6.22
N LEU A 328 17.15 16.69 -6.99
CA LEU A 328 16.62 17.08 -8.29
C LEU A 328 15.43 18.06 -8.19
N ARG A 329 15.00 18.40 -6.96
CA ARG A 329 13.82 19.24 -6.68
C ARG A 329 12.57 18.77 -7.42
N VAL A 330 12.39 17.46 -7.54
CA VAL A 330 11.15 16.84 -8.03
C VAL A 330 10.11 16.81 -6.90
N VAL A 331 10.60 16.76 -5.66
CA VAL A 331 9.81 16.93 -4.43
C VAL A 331 10.49 17.92 -3.49
N GLU A 332 9.70 18.58 -2.65
CA GLU A 332 10.16 19.45 -1.58
C GLU A 332 9.60 18.99 -0.23
N ARG A 333 10.41 19.02 0.83
CA ARG A 333 9.97 18.69 2.19
C ARG A 333 9.26 19.89 2.82
N ALA A 334 8.03 19.70 3.27
CA ALA A 334 7.25 20.70 3.99
C ALA A 334 6.44 20.04 5.12
N ASP A 335 6.64 20.49 6.35
CA ASP A 335 5.89 20.04 7.55
C ASP A 335 5.85 18.51 7.73
N GLY A 336 6.96 17.82 7.47
CA GLY A 336 7.07 16.35 7.60
C GLY A 336 6.57 15.55 6.40
N ASP A 337 5.90 16.20 5.44
CA ASP A 337 5.40 15.61 4.20
C ASP A 337 6.24 16.04 2.98
N LEU A 338 5.96 15.45 1.83
CA LEU A 338 6.55 15.82 0.55
C LEU A 338 5.54 16.53 -0.34
N THR A 339 5.91 17.67 -0.89
CA THR A 339 5.15 18.36 -1.94
C THR A 339 5.75 18.00 -3.30
N LEU A 340 4.92 17.58 -4.24
CA LEU A 340 5.35 17.34 -5.62
C LEU A 340 5.62 18.68 -6.30
N MET A 341 6.81 18.85 -6.90
CA MET A 341 7.16 20.07 -7.63
C MET A 341 6.58 20.02 -9.05
N GLU A 342 5.28 20.29 -9.13
CA GLU A 342 4.49 20.41 -10.37
C GLU A 342 4.00 21.85 -10.58
N PRO A 343 3.58 22.24 -11.80
CA PRO A 343 3.03 23.57 -12.03
C PRO A 343 1.83 23.80 -11.10
N ALA A 344 1.90 24.86 -10.28
CA ALA A 344 0.86 25.13 -9.30
C ALA A 344 -0.48 25.31 -10.02
N HIS A 345 -1.55 24.71 -9.49
CA HIS A 345 -2.85 24.78 -10.12
C HIS A 345 -3.52 26.14 -9.86
N THR A 346 -3.17 27.11 -10.70
CA THR A 346 -3.71 28.48 -10.69
C THR A 346 -4.50 28.75 -11.98
N ARG A 347 -5.06 29.95 -12.11
CA ARG A 347 -5.75 30.38 -13.35
C ARG A 347 -4.79 30.70 -14.50
N ASP A 348 -3.51 30.93 -14.22
CA ASP A 348 -2.52 31.32 -15.23
C ASP A 348 -1.41 30.26 -15.34
N ALA A 349 -1.48 29.47 -16.41
CA ALA A 349 -0.49 28.43 -16.70
C ALA A 349 0.93 28.98 -16.87
N ARG A 350 1.05 30.21 -17.39
CA ARG A 350 2.35 30.85 -17.60
C ARG A 350 3.00 31.21 -16.28
N THR A 351 2.28 31.88 -15.40
CA THR A 351 2.81 32.20 -14.06
C THR A 351 3.15 30.93 -13.29
N SER A 352 2.28 29.92 -13.33
CA SER A 352 2.51 28.64 -12.63
C SER A 352 3.80 27.94 -13.05
N ILE A 353 4.11 27.89 -14.36
CA ILE A 353 5.34 27.26 -14.83
C ILE A 353 6.57 28.15 -14.62
N GLU A 354 6.45 29.48 -14.75
CA GLU A 354 7.56 30.42 -14.49
C GLU A 354 8.00 30.37 -13.02
N GLU A 355 7.05 30.30 -12.09
CA GLU A 355 7.31 30.14 -10.65
C GLU A 355 7.93 28.77 -10.36
N LEU A 356 7.39 27.69 -10.95
CA LEU A 356 7.96 26.35 -10.80
C LEU A 356 9.42 26.30 -11.25
N LEU A 357 9.74 26.83 -12.44
CA LEU A 357 11.12 26.83 -12.94
C LEU A 357 12.05 27.61 -12.00
N ARG A 358 11.60 28.74 -11.44
CA ARG A 358 12.38 29.51 -10.45
C ARG A 358 12.63 28.70 -9.18
N GLU A 359 11.60 28.08 -8.62
CA GLU A 359 11.71 27.26 -7.41
C GLU A 359 12.58 26.01 -7.62
N ARG A 360 12.52 25.41 -8.81
CA ARG A 360 13.37 24.28 -9.21
C ARG A 360 14.79 24.71 -9.64
N ASN A 361 15.12 26.01 -9.63
CA ASN A 361 16.37 26.57 -10.15
C ASN A 361 16.67 26.17 -11.62
N LEU A 362 15.65 26.05 -12.45
CA LEU A 362 15.76 25.68 -13.86
C LEU A 362 15.73 26.94 -14.75
N ASN A 363 16.82 27.18 -15.47
CA ASN A 363 16.88 28.24 -16.47
C ASN A 363 16.31 27.73 -17.81
N PRO A 364 15.32 28.39 -18.44
CA PRO A 364 14.81 27.99 -19.75
C PRO A 364 15.86 27.88 -20.87
N GLN A 365 16.99 28.57 -20.72
CA GLN A 365 18.12 28.54 -21.65
C GLN A 365 19.13 27.42 -21.37
N VAL A 366 18.94 26.66 -20.28
CA VAL A 366 19.83 25.54 -19.94
C VAL A 366 19.78 24.46 -21.01
N THR A 367 20.91 23.80 -21.24
CA THR A 367 21.06 22.71 -22.23
C THR A 367 21.45 21.37 -21.60
N MET A 368 21.66 21.36 -20.27
CA MET A 368 21.99 20.18 -19.47
C MET A 368 20.97 20.06 -18.34
N PHE A 369 20.47 18.85 -18.13
CA PHE A 369 19.38 18.57 -17.19
C PHE A 369 19.76 17.42 -16.27
N GLY A 370 19.24 17.44 -15.04
CA GLY A 370 19.43 16.35 -14.08
C GLY A 370 18.44 15.20 -14.30
N SER A 371 17.27 15.50 -14.88
CA SER A 371 16.22 14.52 -15.13
C SER A 371 15.36 14.85 -16.36
N ALA A 372 14.58 13.88 -16.83
CA ALA A 372 13.58 14.11 -17.88
C ALA A 372 12.42 15.00 -17.38
N VAL A 373 12.14 15.01 -16.07
CA VAL A 373 11.15 15.92 -15.46
C VAL A 373 11.62 17.38 -15.56
N ASP A 374 12.92 17.65 -15.47
CA ASP A 374 13.45 19.01 -15.70
C ASP A 374 13.23 19.45 -17.14
N VAL A 375 13.48 18.54 -18.09
CA VAL A 375 13.27 18.79 -19.51
C VAL A 375 11.78 19.04 -19.78
N LEU A 376 10.89 18.23 -19.20
CA LEU A 376 9.45 18.39 -19.32
C LEU A 376 9.04 19.82 -18.94
N HIS A 377 9.35 20.26 -17.72
CA HIS A 377 8.93 21.59 -17.24
C HIS A 377 9.53 22.74 -18.05
N VAL A 378 10.78 22.61 -18.54
CA VAL A 378 11.34 23.60 -19.45
C VAL A 378 10.61 23.60 -20.79
N LEU A 379 10.30 22.44 -21.37
CA LEU A 379 9.54 22.35 -22.62
C LEU A 379 8.12 22.91 -22.46
N GLU A 380 7.48 22.72 -21.30
CA GLU A 380 6.15 23.27 -21.01
C GLU A 380 6.17 24.80 -21.06
N TYR A 381 7.16 25.42 -20.41
CA TYR A 381 7.36 26.87 -20.48
C TYR A 381 7.67 27.33 -21.91
N LEU A 382 8.59 26.67 -22.60
CA LEU A 382 8.99 27.05 -23.95
C LEU A 382 7.82 26.94 -24.95
N ALA A 383 6.96 25.92 -24.80
CA ALA A 383 5.76 25.77 -25.62
C ALA A 383 4.73 26.90 -25.40
N LEU A 384 4.77 27.59 -24.26
CA LEU A 384 3.93 28.78 -24.01
C LEU A 384 4.43 30.03 -24.74
N ILE A 385 5.76 30.20 -24.85
CA ILE A 385 6.37 31.45 -25.30
C ILE A 385 6.93 31.42 -26.73
N MET A 386 7.31 30.24 -27.23
CA MET A 386 7.89 30.07 -28.56
C MET A 386 6.84 29.69 -29.60
N ARG A 387 7.12 30.02 -30.86
CA ARG A 387 6.38 29.46 -32.00
C ARG A 387 6.79 28.01 -32.24
N SER A 388 5.94 27.23 -32.89
CA SER A 388 6.19 25.81 -33.17
C SER A 388 7.49 25.53 -33.94
N ASP A 389 7.88 26.39 -34.89
CA ASP A 389 9.12 26.26 -35.65
C ASP A 389 10.38 26.51 -34.79
N GLU A 390 10.28 27.46 -33.86
CA GLU A 390 11.34 27.78 -32.90
C GLU A 390 11.48 26.69 -31.83
N LEU A 391 10.35 26.21 -31.29
CA LEU A 391 10.36 25.11 -30.31
C LEU A 391 10.96 23.84 -30.90
N LYS A 392 10.64 23.49 -32.16
CA LYS A 392 11.23 22.33 -32.84
C LYS A 392 12.75 22.44 -32.93
N LYS A 393 13.26 23.60 -33.38
CA LYS A 393 14.71 23.86 -33.43
C LYS A 393 15.34 23.74 -32.05
N ARG A 394 14.68 24.27 -31.01
CA ARG A 394 15.17 24.17 -29.64
C ARG A 394 15.18 22.73 -29.14
N VAL A 395 14.15 21.94 -29.42
CA VAL A 395 14.12 20.50 -29.08
C VAL A 395 15.22 19.73 -29.81
N ASP A 396 15.47 20.02 -31.09
CA ASP A 396 16.55 19.39 -31.85
C ASP A 396 17.93 19.73 -31.27
N GLU A 397 18.13 20.98 -30.84
CA GLU A 397 19.34 21.41 -30.12
C GLU A 397 19.51 20.64 -28.81
N LEU A 398 18.45 20.53 -27.99
CA LEU A 398 18.51 19.79 -26.73
C LEU A 398 18.78 18.29 -26.96
N LYS A 399 18.19 17.68 -28.00
CA LYS A 399 18.45 16.29 -28.38
C LYS A 399 19.90 16.05 -28.77
N SER A 400 20.56 17.02 -29.40
CA SER A 400 21.98 16.94 -29.76
C SER A 400 22.89 16.83 -28.53
N ARG A 401 22.43 17.30 -27.36
CA ARG A 401 23.17 17.27 -26.08
C ARG A 401 22.78 16.06 -25.23
N ASN A 402 21.49 15.74 -25.15
CA ASN A 402 20.99 14.62 -24.37
C ASN A 402 19.67 14.07 -24.95
N ALA A 403 19.78 13.24 -25.98
CA ALA A 403 18.63 12.65 -26.67
C ALA A 403 17.74 11.79 -25.77
N ALA A 404 18.32 11.08 -24.79
CA ALA A 404 17.58 10.17 -23.92
C ALA A 404 16.59 10.92 -23.02
N LEU A 405 17.05 11.95 -22.28
CA LEU A 405 16.19 12.72 -21.39
C LEU A 405 15.10 13.48 -22.16
N VAL A 406 15.43 14.00 -23.35
CA VAL A 406 14.44 14.72 -24.17
C VAL A 406 13.39 13.77 -24.75
N SER A 407 13.78 12.56 -25.17
CA SER A 407 12.82 11.55 -25.62
C SER A 407 11.90 11.14 -24.48
N GLU A 408 12.46 10.83 -23.31
CA GLU A 408 11.70 10.42 -22.14
C GLU A 408 10.74 11.52 -21.66
N ALA A 409 11.14 12.80 -21.71
CA ALA A 409 10.28 13.93 -21.38
C ALA A 409 9.10 14.08 -22.35
N ILE A 410 9.34 13.85 -23.65
CA ILE A 410 8.28 13.85 -24.66
C ILE A 410 7.33 12.67 -24.44
N ASP A 411 7.85 11.49 -24.10
CA ASP A 411 7.02 10.33 -23.76
C ASP A 411 6.19 10.60 -22.51
N LEU A 412 6.78 11.17 -21.46
CA LEU A 412 6.06 11.60 -20.27
C LEU A 412 4.96 12.61 -20.62
N ALA A 413 5.23 13.60 -21.49
CA ALA A 413 4.21 14.54 -21.97
C ALA A 413 3.04 13.83 -22.69
N LYS A 414 3.30 12.81 -23.52
CA LYS A 414 2.22 12.00 -24.15
C LYS A 414 1.33 11.34 -23.09
N VAL A 415 1.94 10.77 -22.05
CA VAL A 415 1.19 10.09 -20.98
C VAL A 415 0.38 11.09 -20.17
N LEU A 416 0.99 12.21 -19.76
CA LEU A 416 0.31 13.23 -18.96
C LEU A 416 -0.85 13.87 -19.72
N ALA A 417 -0.68 14.16 -21.02
CA ALA A 417 -1.73 14.73 -21.87
C ALA A 417 -2.94 13.80 -22.08
N THR A 418 -2.80 12.49 -21.83
CA THR A 418 -3.87 11.49 -22.02
C THR A 418 -4.43 10.93 -20.71
N THR A 419 -3.68 11.05 -19.61
CA THR A 419 -4.02 10.43 -18.34
C THR A 419 -4.57 11.43 -17.33
N LEU A 420 -4.05 12.66 -17.32
CA LEU A 420 -4.46 13.63 -16.32
C LEU A 420 -5.87 14.18 -16.62
N PRO A 421 -6.63 14.57 -15.58
CA PRO A 421 -7.91 15.24 -15.75
C PRO A 421 -7.79 16.53 -16.57
N GLU A 422 -8.85 16.95 -17.25
CA GLU A 422 -8.86 18.16 -18.08
C GLU A 422 -8.58 19.44 -17.24
N GLU A 423 -8.97 19.41 -15.97
CA GLU A 423 -8.68 20.46 -15.00
C GLU A 423 -7.23 20.42 -14.46
N ASP A 424 -6.39 19.44 -14.79
CA ASP A 424 -4.97 19.51 -14.45
C ASP A 424 -4.26 20.44 -15.43
N ILE A 425 -3.53 21.44 -14.93
CA ILE A 425 -2.90 22.45 -15.78
C ILE A 425 -1.77 21.83 -16.61
N GLU A 426 -1.10 20.83 -16.06
CA GLU A 426 0.02 20.14 -16.71
C GLU A 426 -0.47 19.24 -17.85
N MET A 427 -1.74 18.78 -17.83
CA MET A 427 -2.38 18.11 -18.97
C MET A 427 -2.36 19.00 -20.22
N ASN A 428 -2.76 20.25 -20.05
CA ASN A 428 -2.82 21.23 -21.14
C ASN A 428 -1.43 21.69 -21.60
N LEU A 429 -0.48 21.85 -20.66
CA LEU A 429 0.91 22.17 -20.98
C LEU A 429 1.57 21.04 -21.78
N ALA A 430 1.40 19.80 -21.34
CA ALA A 430 1.89 18.61 -22.03
C ALA A 430 1.29 18.50 -23.44
N ARG A 431 -0.02 18.70 -23.58
CA ARG A 431 -0.70 18.69 -24.89
C ARG A 431 -0.12 19.75 -25.83
N ARG A 432 0.13 20.95 -25.30
CA ARG A 432 0.69 22.07 -26.08
C ARG A 432 2.11 21.79 -26.58
N ILE A 433 2.94 21.06 -25.81
CA ILE A 433 4.23 20.57 -26.30
C ILE A 433 4.02 19.69 -27.53
N LEU A 434 3.15 18.69 -27.42
CA LEU A 434 2.91 17.71 -28.48
C LEU A 434 2.38 18.37 -29.76
N ASP A 435 1.41 19.26 -29.63
CA ASP A 435 0.84 20.02 -30.75
C ASP A 435 1.90 20.90 -31.43
N SER A 436 2.73 21.59 -30.64
CA SER A 436 3.80 22.45 -31.15
C SER A 436 4.89 21.65 -31.87
N LEU A 437 5.15 20.42 -31.43
CA LEU A 437 6.08 19.50 -32.09
C LEU A 437 5.44 18.76 -33.27
N GLY A 438 4.13 18.88 -33.48
CA GLY A 438 3.40 18.14 -34.51
C GLY A 438 3.34 16.64 -34.23
N ILE A 439 3.47 16.25 -32.96
CA ILE A 439 3.37 14.86 -32.53
C ILE A 439 1.89 14.56 -32.34
N ARG A 440 1.33 13.75 -33.23
CA ARG A 440 -0.03 13.24 -33.02
C ARG A 440 0.00 12.25 -31.87
N ILE A 441 -0.92 12.41 -30.94
CA ILE A 441 -1.29 11.37 -29.98
C ILE A 441 -2.05 10.31 -30.81
N GLY A 442 -1.30 9.50 -31.57
CA GLY A 442 -1.84 8.37 -32.30
C GLY A 442 -2.48 7.40 -31.30
N GLY A 443 -3.65 6.86 -31.65
CA GLY A 443 -4.47 6.06 -30.77
C GLY A 443 -3.74 4.83 -30.24
N LEU A 444 -3.16 4.95 -29.04
CA LEU A 444 -2.99 3.81 -28.13
C LEU A 444 -4.36 3.18 -27.75
N PHE A 445 -5.47 3.81 -28.16
CA PHE A 445 -6.84 3.29 -28.08
C PHE A 445 -7.46 2.85 -29.43
N GLU A 446 -6.79 3.03 -30.58
CA GLU A 446 -7.34 2.55 -31.88
C GLU A 446 -7.09 1.07 -32.16
N PHE A 447 -6.34 0.36 -31.30
CA PHE A 447 -6.14 -1.09 -31.38
C PHE A 447 -7.10 -1.92 -30.51
N THR A 448 -8.03 -1.31 -29.77
CA THR A 448 -9.15 -2.04 -29.13
C THR A 448 -10.46 -1.55 -29.71
N GLY A 449 -10.82 -2.07 -30.89
CA GLY A 449 -12.13 -1.83 -31.49
C GLY A 449 -13.24 -2.49 -30.66
N ARG A 450 -14.24 -1.67 -30.30
CA ARG A 450 -15.57 -2.03 -29.77
C ARG A 450 -15.64 -2.79 -28.44
#